data_AF-A0A2K6TJH4-F1
#
_entry.id   AF-A0A2K6TJH4-F1
#
_cell.length_a   1.000
_cell.length_b   1.000
_cell.length_c   1.000
_cell.angle_alpha   90.00
_cell.angle_beta   90.00
_cell.angle_gamma   90.00
#
_symmetry.space_group_name_H-M   'P 1'
#
loop_
_entity.id
_entity.type
_entity.pdbx_description
1 polymer ?
#
loop_
_entity_poly.entity_id
_entity_poly.type
_entity_poly.pdbx_seq_one_letter_code
_entity_poly.pdbx_strand_id
1 'polypeptide(L)'
;MDVQATTPLDPRVLDAMLPYLVNYYGNPHSRTHAYGWESEAAMERARQQVASLIGADPREIIFTSGATESNNIAIKMESRSVAQARVQWHGLGSLQSLSSGFK
;
A
#
# COMPACT_ATOMS: atom_id res chain seq x y z
N MET A 1 22.16 -14.76 18.93
CA MET A 1 20.71 -14.61 18.66
C MET A 1 20.57 -13.52 17.61
N ASP A 2 19.82 -13.77 16.53
CA ASP A 2 19.84 -13.00 15.28
C ASP A 2 18.43 -12.56 14.81
N VAL A 3 17.56 -12.29 15.78
CA VAL A 3 16.13 -11.97 15.51
C VAL A 3 15.93 -10.55 14.96
N GLN A 4 16.99 -9.73 14.96
CA GLN A 4 16.99 -8.41 14.33
C GLN A 4 17.16 -8.51 12.80
N ALA A 5 17.79 -9.58 12.29
CA ALA A 5 17.94 -9.81 10.86
C ALA A 5 16.66 -10.39 10.25
N THR A 6 16.07 -11.39 10.90
CA THR A 6 14.79 -11.99 10.53
C THR A 6 14.21 -12.80 11.69
N THR A 7 12.90 -13.03 11.68
CA THR A 7 12.21 -13.82 12.70
C THR A 7 11.64 -15.10 12.12
N PRO A 8 11.65 -16.23 12.86
CA PRO A 8 10.95 -17.43 12.44
C PRO A 8 9.45 -17.14 12.28
N LEU A 9 8.82 -17.78 11.30
CA LEU A 9 7.42 -17.60 11.02
C LEU A 9 6.57 -18.25 12.12
N ASP A 10 5.63 -17.50 12.70
CA ASP A 10 4.73 -18.01 13.74
C ASP A 10 3.82 -19.10 13.17
N PRO A 11 3.68 -20.28 13.82
CA PRO A 11 2.84 -21.37 13.29
C PRO A 11 1.42 -20.95 12.91
N ARG A 12 0.83 -19.96 13.60
CA ARG A 12 -0.51 -19.43 13.30
C ARG A 12 -0.53 -18.64 12.00
N VAL A 13 0.57 -17.96 11.67
CA VAL A 13 0.73 -17.26 10.39
C VAL A 13 0.87 -18.29 9.26
N LEU A 14 1.60 -19.38 9.49
CA LEU A 14 1.75 -20.45 8.49
C LEU A 14 0.39 -21.06 8.15
N ASP A 15 -0.37 -21.42 9.18
CA ASP A 15 -1.71 -21.99 9.04
C ASP A 15 -2.66 -21.05 8.26
N ALA A 16 -2.60 -19.74 8.54
CA ALA A 16 -3.37 -18.75 7.80
C ALA A 16 -2.95 -18.60 6.33
N MET A 17 -1.67 -18.84 6.00
CA MET A 17 -1.14 -18.72 4.64
C MET A 17 -1.41 -19.95 3.78
N LEU A 18 -1.35 -21.15 4.36
CA LEU A 18 -1.43 -22.42 3.63
C LEU A 18 -2.64 -22.55 2.68
N PRO A 19 -3.87 -22.13 3.05
CA PRO A 19 -5.02 -22.19 2.15
C PRO A 19 -4.81 -21.45 0.82
N TYR A 20 -4.11 -20.32 0.83
CA TYR A 20 -3.84 -19.49 -0.35
C TYR A 20 -2.67 -20.02 -1.19
N LEU A 21 -1.83 -20.88 -0.61
CA LEU A 21 -0.75 -21.55 -1.34
C LEU A 21 -1.21 -22.83 -2.05
N VAL A 22 -2.34 -23.41 -1.64
CA VAL A 22 -2.82 -24.71 -2.13
C VAL A 22 -4.14 -24.59 -2.91
N ASN A 23 -5.17 -24.00 -2.31
CA ASN A 23 -6.55 -24.06 -2.83
C ASN A 23 -7.06 -22.69 -3.32
N TYR A 24 -6.65 -21.59 -2.69
CA TYR A 24 -7.09 -20.23 -3.01
C TYR A 24 -5.97 -19.42 -3.67
N TYR A 25 -5.38 -19.98 -4.73
CA TYR A 25 -4.23 -19.41 -5.46
C TYR A 25 -4.63 -18.36 -6.51
N GLY A 26 -5.89 -17.88 -6.49
CA GLY A 26 -6.39 -16.94 -7.50
C GLY A 26 -5.68 -15.59 -7.44
N ASN A 27 -5.56 -14.92 -8.60
CA ASN A 27 -5.09 -13.55 -8.64
C ASN A 27 -6.16 -12.60 -8.07
N PRO A 28 -5.88 -11.80 -7.03
CA PRO A 28 -6.85 -10.86 -6.45
C PRO A 28 -7.33 -9.78 -7.42
N HIS A 29 -6.65 -9.56 -8.54
CA HIS A 29 -7.09 -8.63 -9.59
C HIS A 29 -8.07 -9.25 -10.59
N SER A 30 -8.28 -10.56 -10.53
CA SER A 30 -9.24 -11.25 -11.39
C SER A 30 -10.66 -11.01 -10.90
N ARG A 31 -11.41 -10.15 -11.60
CA ARG A 31 -12.79 -9.79 -11.22
C ARG A 31 -13.87 -10.73 -11.76
N THR A 32 -13.49 -11.73 -12.56
CA THR A 32 -14.44 -12.51 -13.37
C THR A 32 -14.76 -13.90 -12.82
N HIS A 33 -14.07 -14.36 -11.77
CA HIS A 33 -14.24 -15.72 -11.28
C HIS A 33 -14.02 -15.82 -9.75
N ALA A 34 -14.64 -16.85 -9.15
CA ALA A 34 -14.65 -17.06 -7.70
C ALA A 34 -13.26 -17.08 -7.05
N TYR A 35 -12.26 -17.72 -7.68
CA TYR A 35 -10.90 -17.73 -7.15
C TYR A 35 -10.28 -16.33 -6.99
N GLY A 36 -10.66 -15.37 -7.84
CA GLY A 36 -10.17 -14.00 -7.73
C GLY A 36 -10.87 -13.23 -6.61
N TRP A 37 -12.19 -13.42 -6.47
CA TRP A 37 -12.98 -12.81 -5.40
C TRP A 37 -12.55 -13.27 -4.01
N GLU A 38 -12.26 -14.57 -3.83
CA GLU A 38 -11.76 -15.11 -2.56
C GLU A 38 -10.39 -14.51 -2.19
N SER A 39 -9.49 -14.40 -3.17
CA SER A 39 -8.18 -13.77 -2.98
C SER A 39 -8.28 -12.26 -2.72
N GLU A 40 -9.18 -11.55 -3.40
CA GLU A 40 -9.46 -10.12 -3.16
C GLU A 40 -9.99 -9.91 -1.73
N ALA A 41 -10.95 -10.73 -1.29
CA ALA A 41 -11.50 -10.68 0.06
C ALA A 41 -10.45 -11.01 1.13
N ALA A 42 -9.51 -11.92 0.87
CA ALA A 42 -8.39 -12.20 1.76
C ALA A 42 -7.41 -11.02 1.87
N MET A 43 -7.09 -10.38 0.74
CA MET A 43 -6.22 -9.20 0.70
C MET A 43 -6.84 -8.04 1.49
N GLU A 44 -8.13 -7.77 1.33
CA GLU A 44 -8.80 -6.68 2.06
C GLU A 44 -8.94 -6.97 3.56
N ARG A 45 -9.14 -8.23 3.96
CA ARG A 45 -9.07 -8.62 5.38
C ARG A 45 -7.68 -8.37 5.96
N ALA A 46 -6.62 -8.74 5.24
CA ALA A 46 -5.25 -8.49 5.68
C ALA A 46 -4.97 -6.97 5.80
N ARG A 47 -5.47 -6.17 4.86
CA ARG A 47 -5.36 -4.71 4.88
C ARG A 47 -6.01 -4.13 6.14
N GLN A 48 -7.21 -4.58 6.47
CA GLN A 48 -7.93 -4.18 7.67
C GLN A 48 -7.17 -4.56 8.96
N GLN A 49 -6.57 -5.76 9.03
CA GLN A 49 -5.79 -6.19 10.18
C GLN A 49 -4.58 -5.28 10.43
N VAL A 50 -3.85 -4.91 9.37
CA VAL A 50 -2.71 -3.98 9.47
C VAL A 50 -3.17 -2.59 9.87
N ALA A 51 -4.24 -2.08 9.25
CA ALA A 51 -4.81 -0.78 9.58
C ALA A 51 -5.23 -0.68 11.05
N SER A 52 -5.94 -1.71 11.55
CA SER A 52 -6.37 -1.78 12.96
C SER A 52 -5.20 -1.84 13.95
N LEU A 53 -4.07 -2.45 13.56
CA LEU A 53 -2.87 -2.50 14.41
C LEU A 53 -2.26 -1.11 14.65
N ILE A 54 -2.31 -0.24 13.63
CA ILE A 54 -1.69 1.10 13.69
C ILE A 54 -2.70 2.25 13.86
N GLY A 55 -4.01 1.94 13.92
CA GLY A 55 -5.08 2.94 14.04
C GLY A 55 -5.32 3.76 12.77
N ALA A 56 -5.02 3.22 11.59
CA ALA A 56 -5.21 3.88 10.30
C ALA A 56 -6.53 3.46 9.62
N ASP A 57 -6.92 4.18 8.57
CA ASP A 57 -7.96 3.71 7.65
C ASP A 57 -7.36 2.64 6.72
N PRO A 58 -8.06 1.53 6.43
CA PRO A 58 -7.58 0.52 5.49
C PRO A 58 -7.13 1.07 4.15
N ARG A 59 -7.78 2.14 3.65
CA ARG A 59 -7.45 2.79 2.37
C ARG A 59 -6.07 3.44 2.37
N GLU A 60 -5.49 3.70 3.55
CA GLU A 60 -4.15 4.27 3.71
C GLU A 60 -3.05 3.20 3.68
N ILE A 61 -3.40 1.91 3.77
CA ILE A 61 -2.44 0.81 3.78
C ILE A 61 -2.15 0.35 2.35
N ILE A 62 -0.88 0.45 1.96
CA ILE A 62 -0.36 -0.09 0.70
C ILE A 62 0.63 -1.21 1.02
N PHE A 63 0.38 -2.40 0.46
CA PHE A 63 1.32 -3.53 0.57
C PHE A 63 2.47 -3.36 -0.42
N THR A 64 3.68 -3.60 0.08
CA THR A 64 4.94 -3.61 -0.68
C THR A 64 5.67 -4.93 -0.38
N SER A 65 6.77 -5.20 -1.09
CA SER A 65 7.61 -6.37 -0.84
C SER A 65 8.38 -6.32 0.50
N GLY A 66 8.48 -5.15 1.13
CA GLY A 66 9.15 -4.99 2.42
C GLY A 66 9.53 -3.54 2.73
N ALA A 67 10.11 -3.33 3.91
CA ALA A 67 10.43 -2.01 4.43
C ALA A 67 11.38 -1.19 3.52
N THR A 68 12.34 -1.84 2.84
CA THR A 68 13.24 -1.17 1.89
C THR A 68 12.48 -0.55 0.71
N GLU A 69 11.47 -1.24 0.20
CA GLU A 69 10.62 -0.70 -0.86
C GLU A 69 9.73 0.42 -0.33
N SER A 70 9.09 0.22 0.83
CA SER A 70 8.26 1.24 1.48
C SER A 70 9.02 2.54 1.74
N ASN A 71 10.25 2.46 2.24
CA ASN A 71 11.11 3.62 2.49
C ASN A 71 11.45 4.35 1.19
N ASN A 72 11.78 3.60 0.13
CA ASN A 72 12.05 4.17 -1.18
C ASN A 72 10.83 4.89 -1.74
N ILE A 73 9.63 4.31 -1.60
CA ILE A 73 8.37 4.90 -2.02
C ILE A 73 8.14 6.22 -1.25
N ALA A 74 8.15 6.18 0.08
CA ALA A 74 7.88 7.36 0.91
C ALA A 74 8.80 8.54 0.57
N ILE A 75 10.12 8.31 0.56
CA ILE A 75 11.11 9.38 0.35
C ILE A 75 11.09 9.90 -1.09
N LYS A 76 11.02 9.01 -2.09
CA LYS A 76 11.06 9.42 -3.50
C LYS A 76 9.76 10.07 -3.93
N MET A 77 8.61 9.64 -3.41
CA MET A 77 7.32 10.28 -3.68
C MET A 77 7.27 11.70 -3.13
N GLU A 78 7.71 11.90 -1.90
CA GLU A 78 7.82 13.25 -1.31
C GLU A 78 8.77 14.13 -2.12
N SER A 79 9.96 13.62 -2.44
CA SER A 79 10.96 14.36 -3.24
C SER A 79 10.41 14.77 -4.61
N ARG A 80 9.65 13.90 -5.28
CA ARG A 80 9.02 14.21 -6.58
C ARG A 80 7.88 15.20 -6.44
N SER A 81 7.06 15.10 -5.41
CA SER A 81 5.96 16.04 -5.12
C SER A 81 6.50 17.46 -4.88
N VAL A 82 7.53 17.59 -4.03
CA VAL A 82 8.19 18.87 -3.73
C VAL A 82 8.95 19.40 -4.95
N ALA A 83 9.62 18.55 -5.73
CA ALA A 83 10.29 18.98 -6.97
C ALA A 83 9.28 19.50 -8.00
N GLN A 84 8.12 18.85 -8.15
CA GLN A 84 7.08 19.31 -9.07
C GLN A 84 6.43 20.61 -8.61
N ALA A 85 6.18 20.75 -7.30
CA ALA A 85 5.76 22.01 -6.70
C ALA A 85 6.82 23.12 -6.88
N ARG A 86 8.10 22.79 -6.77
CA ARG A 86 9.21 23.74 -6.95
C ARG A 86 9.41 24.16 -8.40
N VAL A 87 9.23 23.26 -9.37
CA VAL A 87 9.18 23.60 -10.80
C VAL A 87 8.00 24.54 -11.10
N GLN A 88 6.88 24.39 -10.39
CA GLN A 88 5.73 25.30 -10.50
C GLN A 88 5.96 26.67 -9.81
N TRP A 89 6.90 26.76 -8.87
CA TRP A 89 7.22 27.95 -8.07
C TRP A 89 8.43 28.78 -8.58
N HIS A 90 8.78 28.67 -9.87
CA HIS A 90 9.76 29.57 -10.50
C HIS A 90 9.08 30.54 -11.47
N GLY A 91 8.28 31.48 -10.93
CA GLY A 91 7.65 32.54 -11.72
C GLY A 91 6.73 33.46 -10.94
N LEU A 92 7.25 34.19 -9.94
CA LEU A 92 6.54 35.37 -9.41
C LEU A 92 6.66 36.51 -10.44
N GLY A 93 5.59 36.73 -11.19
CA GLY A 93 5.45 37.80 -12.16
C GLY A 93 4.01 38.11 -12.55
N SER A 94 3.04 37.93 -11.64
CA SER A 94 1.75 38.66 -11.50
C SER A 94 0.70 37.78 -10.83
N LEU A 95 0.10 38.31 -9.76
CA LEU A 95 -1.10 37.75 -9.15
C LEU A 95 -2.27 37.94 -10.11
N GLN A 96 -2.65 36.89 -10.82
CA GLN A 96 -4.01 36.78 -11.34
C GLN A 96 -4.76 35.74 -10.51
N SER A 97 -5.76 36.24 -9.78
CA SER A 97 -6.83 35.44 -9.22
C SER A 97 -7.54 34.70 -10.36
N LEU A 98 -7.41 33.38 -10.42
CA LEU A 98 -8.28 32.54 -11.23
C LEU A 98 -9.08 31.64 -10.30
N SER A 99 -10.34 32.03 -10.12
CA SER A 99 -11.41 31.14 -9.70
C SER A 99 -11.66 30.09 -10.78
N SER A 100 -11.45 28.82 -10.46
CA SER A 100 -12.11 27.68 -11.09
C SER A 100 -11.99 26.53 -10.09
N GLY A 101 -13.06 26.09 -9.44
CA GLY A 101 -14.23 25.50 -10.10
C GLY A 101 -14.12 23.99 -9.90
N PHE A 102 -14.27 23.55 -8.64
CA PHE A 102 -14.48 22.14 -8.31
C PHE A 102 -15.84 21.74 -8.88
N LYS A 103 -15.83 20.95 -9.95
CA LYS A 103 -16.91 20.08 -10.38
C LYS A 103 -16.34 18.68 -10.52
#